data_AF-D0NNH7-F1
#
_entry.id   AF-D0NNH7-F1
#
_cell.length_a   1.000
_cell.length_b   1.000
_cell.length_c   1.000
_cell.angle_alpha   90.00
_cell.angle_beta   90.00
_cell.angle_gamma   90.00
#
_symmetry.space_group_name_H-M   'P 1'
#
loop_
_entity.id
_entity.type
_entity.pdbx_description
1 polymer ?
#
loop_
_entity_poly.entity_id
_entity_poly.type
_entity_poly.pdbx_seq_one_letter_code
_entity_poly.pdbx_strand_id
1 'polypeptide(L)'
;MARKWFQLVGEDGNAVTSATSVAVDVEDVDTLRDAVKEKYKDSHLAGIAASDLTVFAVTQEGKKALEEDSPIGSYGATKKDALVVQVPQRAVEDSDYFISLHVQEQVETAVFVIVEEDDNGVGMGVFKGVGMGVFFSPTLAVTCDHNLTEEYTVGSVVSLALKDEMANVVVVARNSELDFAILKSSSPRSFVPPWNGNPDHLRGRRLVLASFRLGIAEYDSTNDQLGFAPAFGVCVTRHKRHITYNCETYAGDSGAALLIKDGCLVGIHQETVNALREELDRKKVIKDRLTDVEESLDNIARSGLAQGCSGLLVHEFKNVVSE
;
A
#
# COMPACT_ATOMS: atom_id res chain seq x y z
N MET A 1 -11.62 21.95 -28.18
CA MET A 1 -10.55 21.77 -27.18
C MET A 1 -9.20 22.24 -27.70
N ALA A 2 -8.69 23.33 -27.16
CA ALA A 2 -7.29 23.71 -27.30
C ALA A 2 -6.44 22.90 -26.31
N ARG A 3 -5.17 22.65 -26.64
CA ARG A 3 -4.24 21.98 -25.71
C ARG A 3 -3.41 23.03 -24.98
N LYS A 4 -3.32 22.92 -23.65
CA LYS A 4 -2.43 23.74 -22.83
C LYS A 4 -1.35 22.87 -22.22
N TRP A 5 -0.11 23.28 -22.43
CA TRP A 5 1.07 22.66 -21.84
C TRP A 5 1.31 23.19 -20.45
N PHE A 6 1.63 22.28 -19.53
CA PHE A 6 1.96 22.60 -18.16
C PHE A 6 2.99 21.60 -17.60
N GLN A 7 3.61 21.98 -16.50
CA GLN A 7 4.48 21.14 -15.70
C GLN A 7 4.03 21.16 -14.25
N LEU A 8 3.89 19.97 -13.66
CA LEU A 8 3.62 19.83 -12.23
C LEU A 8 4.92 19.96 -11.44
N VAL A 9 4.94 20.86 -10.46
CA VAL A 9 6.08 21.10 -9.56
C VAL A 9 5.65 21.04 -8.10
N GLY A 10 6.58 20.71 -7.20
CA GLY A 10 6.36 20.79 -5.77
C GLY A 10 6.47 22.22 -5.25
N GLU A 11 6.16 22.43 -3.97
CA GLU A 11 6.33 23.73 -3.32
C GLU A 11 7.80 24.20 -3.30
N ASP A 12 8.73 23.25 -3.22
CA ASP A 12 10.19 23.44 -3.32
C ASP A 12 10.66 23.88 -4.72
N GLY A 13 9.75 23.94 -5.70
CA GLY A 13 10.03 24.31 -7.08
C GLY A 13 10.62 23.18 -7.92
N ASN A 14 10.80 21.98 -7.37
CA ASN A 14 11.32 20.84 -8.12
C ASN A 14 10.23 20.21 -8.99
N ALA A 15 10.64 19.71 -10.16
CA ALA A 15 9.74 19.05 -11.10
C ALA A 15 9.21 17.73 -10.53
N VAL A 16 7.89 17.61 -10.38
CA VAL A 16 7.20 16.36 -10.02
C VAL A 16 6.97 15.53 -11.28
N THR A 17 6.68 16.19 -12.40
CA THR A 17 6.50 15.56 -13.71
C THR A 17 7.27 16.30 -14.80
N SER A 18 7.44 15.63 -15.94
CA SER A 18 7.83 16.32 -17.18
C SER A 18 6.66 17.11 -17.75
N ALA A 19 6.95 18.21 -18.45
CA ALA A 19 5.91 19.02 -19.09
C ALA A 19 5.02 18.19 -20.03
N THR A 20 3.71 18.27 -19.83
CA THR A 20 2.66 17.56 -20.55
C THR A 20 1.54 18.52 -20.95
N SER A 21 0.45 18.04 -21.55
CA SER A 21 -0.69 18.88 -21.89
C SER A 21 -2.03 18.30 -21.45
N VAL A 22 -3.00 19.18 -21.23
CA VAL A 22 -4.42 18.86 -21.05
C VAL A 22 -5.23 19.53 -22.16
N ALA A 23 -6.36 18.92 -22.49
CA ALA A 23 -7.37 19.54 -23.36
C ALA A 23 -8.24 20.43 -22.48
N VAL A 24 -8.38 21.70 -22.84
CA VAL A 24 -9.17 22.67 -22.09
C VAL A 24 -10.13 23.37 -23.06
N ASP A 25 -11.40 23.44 -22.68
CA ASP A 25 -12.46 24.05 -23.48
C ASP A 25 -12.75 25.50 -23.09
N VAL A 26 -12.48 25.86 -21.83
CA VAL A 26 -12.57 27.24 -21.29
C VAL A 26 -11.18 27.63 -20.79
N GLU A 27 -10.64 28.76 -21.23
CA GLU A 27 -9.21 29.08 -21.07
C GLU A 27 -8.92 29.98 -19.85
N ASP A 28 -9.48 29.68 -18.68
CA ASP A 28 -9.10 30.32 -17.40
C ASP A 28 -8.36 29.34 -16.48
N VAL A 29 -7.75 29.89 -15.42
CA VAL A 29 -6.94 29.12 -14.47
C VAL A 29 -7.76 28.04 -13.77
N ASP A 30 -9.01 28.34 -13.40
CA ASP A 30 -9.91 27.38 -12.76
C ASP A 30 -10.15 26.13 -13.62
N THR A 31 -10.55 26.31 -14.88
CA THR A 31 -10.78 25.18 -15.80
C THR A 31 -9.50 24.37 -16.05
N LEU A 32 -8.33 25.02 -16.05
CA LEU A 32 -7.06 24.31 -16.14
C LEU A 32 -6.78 23.48 -14.88
N ARG A 33 -7.03 24.02 -13.68
CA ARG A 33 -6.85 23.30 -12.42
C ARG A 33 -7.68 22.02 -12.40
N ASP A 34 -8.95 22.11 -12.82
CA ASP A 34 -9.84 20.96 -12.93
C ASP A 34 -9.32 19.92 -13.93
N ALA A 35 -8.88 20.34 -15.11
CA ALA A 35 -8.33 19.43 -16.12
C ALA A 35 -7.03 18.76 -15.64
N VAL A 36 -6.18 19.48 -14.92
CA VAL A 36 -4.94 18.95 -14.34
C VAL A 36 -5.25 17.99 -13.18
N LYS A 37 -6.22 18.33 -12.34
CA LYS A 37 -6.72 17.49 -11.25
C LYS A 37 -7.25 16.17 -11.79
N GLU A 38 -8.15 16.21 -12.78
CA GLU A 38 -8.72 15.00 -13.38
C GLU A 38 -7.62 14.09 -13.95
N LYS A 39 -6.60 14.69 -14.60
CA LYS A 39 -5.47 13.94 -15.17
C LYS A 39 -4.62 13.21 -14.13
N TYR A 40 -4.50 13.74 -12.91
CA TYR A 40 -3.65 13.20 -11.85
C TYR A 40 -4.41 12.78 -10.58
N LYS A 41 -5.73 12.62 -10.67
CA LYS A 41 -6.61 12.39 -9.53
C LYS A 41 -6.22 11.17 -8.70
N ASP A 42 -5.77 10.11 -9.37
CA ASP A 42 -5.39 8.82 -8.77
C ASP A 42 -3.88 8.69 -8.55
N SER A 43 -3.11 9.77 -8.69
CA SER A 43 -1.65 9.76 -8.57
C SER A 43 -1.12 10.96 -7.77
N HIS A 44 -0.49 11.92 -8.44
CA HIS A 44 0.20 13.03 -7.80
C HIS A 44 -0.74 14.02 -7.09
N LEU A 45 -2.02 14.02 -7.46
CA LEU A 45 -3.02 14.91 -6.87
C LEU A 45 -4.07 14.15 -6.06
N ALA A 46 -3.82 12.91 -5.65
CA ALA A 46 -4.72 12.18 -4.76
C ALA A 46 -4.92 12.96 -3.44
N GLY A 47 -6.18 13.26 -3.10
CA GLY A 47 -6.54 14.04 -1.90
C GLY A 47 -6.21 15.53 -1.93
N ILE A 48 -5.84 16.12 -3.08
CA ILE A 48 -5.59 17.57 -3.22
C ILE A 48 -6.74 18.19 -4.02
N ALA A 49 -7.37 19.27 -3.55
CA ALA A 49 -8.43 19.91 -4.33
C ALA A 49 -7.83 20.70 -5.51
N ALA A 50 -8.59 20.85 -6.60
CA ALA A 50 -8.15 21.63 -7.76
C ALA A 50 -7.85 23.09 -7.38
N SER A 51 -8.67 23.66 -6.49
CA SER A 51 -8.51 25.00 -5.91
C SER A 51 -7.18 25.22 -5.20
N ASP A 52 -6.58 24.16 -4.65
CA ASP A 52 -5.35 24.26 -3.88
C ASP A 52 -4.09 24.38 -4.76
N LEU A 53 -4.24 24.16 -6.07
CA LEU A 53 -3.14 24.25 -7.03
C LEU A 53 -2.84 25.71 -7.36
N THR A 54 -1.57 26.12 -7.27
CA THR A 54 -1.18 27.48 -7.68
C THR A 54 -0.62 27.45 -9.10
N VAL A 55 -1.22 28.22 -10.01
CA VAL A 55 -0.81 28.27 -11.42
C VAL A 55 0.03 29.51 -11.68
N PHE A 56 1.14 29.31 -12.39
CA PHE A 56 2.04 30.40 -12.75
C PHE A 56 2.33 30.41 -14.24
N ALA A 57 2.38 31.61 -14.80
CA ALA A 57 2.95 31.86 -16.11
C ALA A 57 4.48 32.05 -16.00
N VAL A 58 5.21 31.47 -16.95
CA VAL A 58 6.64 31.75 -17.14
C VAL A 58 6.75 32.91 -18.12
N THR A 59 7.28 34.03 -17.65
CA THR A 59 7.50 35.24 -18.44
C THR A 59 8.98 35.57 -18.53
N GLN A 60 9.36 36.56 -19.34
CA GLN A 60 10.75 37.04 -19.40
C GLN A 60 11.25 37.60 -18.06
N GLU A 61 10.34 38.09 -17.22
CA GLU A 61 10.64 38.63 -15.88
C GLU A 61 10.63 37.54 -14.79
N GLY A 62 10.33 36.29 -15.16
CA GLY A 62 10.27 35.14 -14.26
C GLY A 62 8.87 34.55 -14.10
N LYS A 63 8.69 33.81 -13.00
CA LYS A 63 7.45 33.08 -12.66
C LYS A 63 6.44 34.06 -12.04
N LYS A 64 5.28 34.24 -12.68
CA LYS A 64 4.19 35.11 -12.20
C LYS A 64 2.95 34.28 -11.86
N ALA A 65 2.42 34.42 -10.65
CA ALA A 65 1.18 33.75 -10.25
C ALA A 65 -0.02 34.33 -11.02
N LEU A 66 -0.94 33.46 -11.41
CA LEU A 66 -2.19 33.82 -12.06
C LEU A 66 -3.34 33.64 -11.07
N GLU A 67 -4.26 34.59 -11.04
CA GLU A 67 -5.49 34.51 -10.24
C GLU A 67 -6.46 33.48 -10.85
N GLU A 68 -7.41 32.98 -10.06
CA GLU A 68 -8.33 31.92 -10.45
C GLU A 68 -9.18 32.24 -11.70
N ASP A 69 -9.65 33.47 -11.82
CA ASP A 69 -10.43 33.97 -12.95
C ASP A 69 -9.55 34.54 -14.08
N SER A 70 -8.22 34.46 -13.94
CA SER A 70 -7.32 34.99 -14.95
C SER A 70 -7.40 34.18 -16.24
N PRO A 71 -7.56 34.83 -17.40
CA PRO A 71 -7.49 34.14 -18.67
C PRO A 71 -6.06 33.62 -18.89
N ILE A 72 -5.94 32.36 -19.26
CA ILE A 72 -4.68 31.70 -19.62
C ILE A 72 -4.16 32.23 -20.96
N GLY A 73 -5.05 32.56 -21.89
CA GLY A 73 -4.68 33.15 -23.19
C GLY A 73 -3.57 32.36 -23.90
N SER A 74 -2.47 33.01 -24.30
CA SER A 74 -1.37 32.35 -25.01
C SER A 74 -0.43 31.52 -24.13
N TYR A 75 -0.56 31.56 -22.80
CA TYR A 75 0.30 30.77 -21.92
C TYR A 75 0.05 29.28 -22.12
N GLY A 76 1.12 28.46 -22.06
CA GLY A 76 1.01 27.03 -22.30
C GLY A 76 0.71 26.65 -23.76
N ALA A 77 0.84 27.55 -24.74
CA ALA A 77 0.65 27.20 -26.15
C ALA A 77 1.69 26.18 -26.65
N THR A 78 2.89 26.18 -26.07
CA THR A 78 3.98 25.26 -26.42
C THR A 78 4.58 24.63 -25.18
N LYS A 79 5.32 23.53 -25.35
CA LYS A 79 6.08 22.89 -24.26
C LYS A 79 7.16 23.81 -23.65
N LYS A 80 7.65 24.81 -24.40
CA LYS A 80 8.65 25.77 -23.90
C LYS A 80 8.01 26.82 -22.99
N ASP A 81 6.77 27.18 -23.26
CA ASP A 81 6.01 28.18 -22.53
C ASP A 81 4.98 27.51 -21.60
N ALA A 82 5.29 26.30 -21.15
CA ALA A 82 4.42 25.50 -20.30
C ALA A 82 4.14 26.25 -18.99
N LEU A 83 2.87 26.23 -18.59
CA LEU A 83 2.45 26.76 -17.29
C LEU A 83 3.08 25.94 -16.16
N VAL A 84 3.45 26.58 -15.07
CA VAL A 84 3.91 25.89 -13.87
C VAL A 84 2.70 25.72 -12.95
N VAL A 85 2.29 24.47 -12.73
CA VAL A 85 1.23 24.12 -11.77
C VAL A 85 1.93 23.62 -10.53
N GLN A 86 1.90 24.43 -9.48
CA GLN A 86 2.52 24.12 -8.21
C GLN A 86 1.51 23.40 -7.33
N VAL A 87 1.93 22.23 -6.87
CA VAL A 87 1.21 21.47 -5.86
C VAL A 87 1.58 22.08 -4.52
N PRO A 88 0.62 22.44 -3.66
CA PRO A 88 0.92 22.85 -2.30
C PRO A 88 1.69 21.72 -1.64
N GLN A 89 2.69 22.04 -0.82
CA GLN A 89 3.14 21.06 0.15
C GLN A 89 1.86 20.75 0.92
N ARG A 90 1.42 19.48 0.88
CA ARG A 90 0.46 19.02 1.89
C ARG A 90 1.00 19.61 3.17
N ALA A 91 0.19 20.38 3.88
CA ALA A 91 0.50 20.63 5.27
C ALA A 91 0.88 19.24 5.76
N VAL A 92 2.15 19.06 6.10
CA VAL A 92 2.48 18.02 7.04
C VAL A 92 1.64 18.53 8.18
N GLU A 93 0.42 17.99 8.33
CA GLU A 93 -0.30 18.15 9.56
C GLU A 93 0.78 17.95 10.59
N ASP A 94 0.98 18.95 11.44
CA ASP A 94 1.89 18.87 12.56
C ASP A 94 1.25 17.83 13.49
N SER A 95 1.36 16.60 13.01
CA SER A 95 0.59 15.45 13.35
C SER A 95 1.54 14.74 14.26
N ASP A 96 1.23 14.79 15.55
CA ASP A 96 1.85 13.92 16.54
C ASP A 96 1.80 12.44 16.10
N TYR A 97 0.94 12.09 15.13
CA TYR A 97 0.85 10.75 14.54
C TYR A 97 1.97 10.45 13.54
N PHE A 98 2.50 9.25 13.69
CA PHE A 98 3.56 8.70 12.84
C PHE A 98 3.14 8.54 11.37
N ILE A 99 1.86 8.22 11.12
CA ILE A 99 1.16 8.27 9.83
C ILE A 99 0.02 9.28 9.94
N SER A 100 -0.20 10.09 8.90
CA SER A 100 -1.33 11.02 8.76
C SER A 100 -2.69 10.34 8.90
N LEU A 101 -3.65 11.00 9.55
CA LEU A 101 -4.98 10.44 9.83
C LEU A 101 -5.71 10.01 8.55
N HIS A 102 -5.62 10.79 7.48
CA HIS A 102 -6.22 10.44 6.19
C HIS A 102 -5.68 9.12 5.62
N VAL A 103 -4.38 8.85 5.77
CA VAL A 103 -3.79 7.57 5.33
C VAL A 103 -4.23 6.45 6.26
N GLN A 104 -4.37 6.69 7.56
CA GLN A 104 -4.91 5.69 8.49
C GLN A 104 -6.32 5.26 8.06
N GLU A 105 -7.21 6.21 7.77
CA GLU A 105 -8.58 5.93 7.30
C GLU A 105 -8.61 5.11 5.99
N GLN A 106 -7.74 5.45 5.03
CA GLN A 106 -7.63 4.69 3.79
C GLN A 106 -7.18 3.26 4.04
N VAL A 107 -6.18 3.06 4.91
CA VAL A 107 -5.65 1.72 5.22
C VAL A 107 -6.69 0.91 6.00
N GLU A 108 -7.36 1.52 6.99
CA GLU A 108 -8.42 0.89 7.77
C GLU A 108 -9.55 0.32 6.91
N THR A 109 -9.90 0.99 5.80
CA THR A 109 -10.95 0.51 4.88
C THR A 109 -10.45 -0.46 3.81
N ALA A 110 -9.13 -0.59 3.65
CA ALA A 110 -8.49 -1.48 2.66
C ALA A 110 -7.99 -2.80 3.27
N VAL A 111 -7.70 -2.83 4.57
CA VAL A 111 -7.24 -4.01 5.29
C VAL A 111 -8.43 -4.83 5.78
N PHE A 112 -8.27 -6.14 5.82
CA PHE A 112 -9.32 -7.06 6.26
C PHE A 112 -8.75 -8.21 7.10
N VAL A 113 -9.65 -8.91 7.78
CA VAL A 113 -9.39 -10.17 8.46
C VAL A 113 -10.09 -11.30 7.70
N ILE A 114 -9.40 -12.41 7.47
CA ILE A 114 -10.01 -13.64 6.97
C ILE A 114 -10.69 -14.31 8.14
N VAL A 115 -11.95 -14.67 7.95
CA VAL A 115 -12.76 -15.30 8.98
C VAL A 115 -13.24 -16.68 8.57
N GLU A 116 -13.30 -17.58 9.55
CA GLU A 116 -13.91 -18.90 9.43
C GLU A 116 -15.04 -19.02 10.46
N GLU A 117 -16.08 -19.80 10.15
CA GLU A 117 -17.13 -20.13 11.13
C GLU A 117 -16.52 -20.96 12.26
N ASP A 118 -16.73 -20.54 13.51
CA ASP A 118 -16.26 -21.30 14.68
C ASP A 118 -17.26 -22.40 15.02
N ASP A 119 -16.95 -23.63 14.60
CA ASP A 119 -17.73 -24.82 14.92
C ASP A 119 -17.85 -25.10 16.43
N ASN A 120 -17.02 -24.47 17.27
CA ASN A 120 -17.04 -24.60 18.73
C ASN A 120 -17.71 -23.41 19.45
N GLY A 121 -18.12 -22.38 18.71
CA GLY A 121 -18.82 -21.22 19.24
C GLY A 121 -20.23 -21.58 19.69
N VAL A 122 -20.61 -21.20 20.91
CA VAL A 122 -21.98 -21.39 21.41
C VAL A 122 -22.91 -20.37 20.73
N GLY A 123 -23.30 -20.65 19.48
CA GLY A 123 -24.25 -19.87 18.68
C GLY A 123 -23.89 -19.82 17.19
N MET A 124 -24.89 -19.94 16.31
CA MET A 124 -24.70 -19.68 14.86
C MET A 124 -24.16 -18.26 14.66
N GLY A 125 -23.07 -18.11 13.88
CA GLY A 125 -22.54 -16.82 13.45
C GLY A 125 -21.38 -16.25 14.27
N VAL A 126 -20.70 -17.06 15.10
CA VAL A 126 -19.41 -16.68 15.70
C VAL A 126 -18.29 -16.99 14.69
N PHE A 127 -17.52 -15.97 14.34
CA PHE A 127 -16.43 -16.08 13.37
C PHE A 127 -15.08 -15.97 14.07
N LYS A 128 -14.10 -16.79 13.67
CA LYS A 128 -12.72 -16.72 14.16
C LYS A 128 -11.81 -16.12 13.09
N GLY A 129 -11.06 -15.08 13.45
CA GLY A 129 -10.04 -14.50 12.59
C GLY A 129 -8.79 -15.39 12.49
N VAL A 130 -8.45 -15.81 11.27
CA VAL A 130 -7.31 -16.72 11.00
C VAL A 130 -6.07 -16.01 10.46
N GLY A 131 -6.24 -14.85 9.81
CA GLY A 131 -5.15 -14.03 9.30
C GLY A 131 -5.66 -12.73 8.69
N MET A 132 -4.74 -11.91 8.20
CA MET A 132 -5.03 -10.59 7.64
C MET A 132 -4.78 -10.54 6.13
N GLY A 133 -5.23 -9.48 5.50
CA GLY A 133 -4.86 -9.14 4.14
C GLY A 133 -5.18 -7.70 3.80
N VAL A 134 -4.84 -7.29 2.59
CA VAL A 134 -5.03 -5.92 2.13
C VAL A 134 -5.42 -5.88 0.65
N PHE A 135 -6.39 -5.02 0.34
CA PHE A 135 -6.69 -4.64 -1.04
C PHE A 135 -5.59 -3.74 -1.59
N PHE A 136 -4.98 -4.13 -2.70
CA PHE A 136 -3.92 -3.36 -3.37
C PHE A 136 -4.35 -2.77 -4.72
N SER A 137 -5.58 -3.05 -5.13
CA SER A 137 -6.26 -2.47 -6.28
C SER A 137 -7.77 -2.50 -6.03
N PRO A 138 -8.61 -1.84 -6.86
CA PRO A 138 -10.04 -1.84 -6.69
C PRO A 138 -10.68 -3.23 -6.50
N THR A 139 -10.15 -4.27 -7.13
CA THR A 139 -10.76 -5.61 -7.04
C THR A 139 -9.83 -6.70 -6.53
N LEU A 140 -8.52 -6.47 -6.45
CA LEU A 140 -7.55 -7.47 -6.01
C LEU A 140 -7.01 -7.17 -4.62
N ALA A 141 -6.93 -8.23 -3.84
CA ALA A 141 -6.39 -8.28 -2.50
C ALA A 141 -5.31 -9.36 -2.39
N VAL A 142 -4.46 -9.23 -1.39
CA VAL A 142 -3.40 -10.19 -1.08
C VAL A 142 -3.47 -10.60 0.40
N THR A 143 -3.12 -11.85 0.66
CA THR A 143 -2.91 -12.43 2.00
C THR A 143 -1.78 -13.46 1.93
N CYS A 144 -1.33 -13.97 3.07
CA CYS A 144 -0.43 -15.13 3.11
C CYS A 144 -1.14 -16.40 2.64
N ASP A 145 -0.43 -17.28 1.95
CA ASP A 145 -1.02 -18.54 1.46
C ASP A 145 -1.42 -19.45 2.62
N HIS A 146 -0.61 -19.47 3.69
CA HIS A 146 -0.86 -20.28 4.88
C HIS A 146 -2.08 -19.82 5.71
N ASN A 147 -2.61 -18.62 5.46
CA ASN A 147 -3.89 -18.20 6.06
C ASN A 147 -5.08 -18.95 5.44
N LEU A 148 -4.88 -19.59 4.29
CA LEU A 148 -5.88 -20.36 3.58
C LEU A 148 -5.55 -21.84 3.71
N THR A 149 -6.44 -22.59 4.36
CA THR A 149 -6.35 -24.05 4.45
C THR A 149 -6.27 -24.71 3.06
N GLU A 150 -5.89 -25.98 3.02
CA GLU A 150 -5.79 -26.73 1.75
C GLU A 150 -7.14 -26.84 1.00
N GLU A 151 -8.26 -26.62 1.69
CA GLU A 151 -9.61 -26.64 1.12
C GLU A 151 -9.91 -25.41 0.25
N TYR A 152 -9.25 -24.28 0.52
CA TYR A 152 -9.40 -23.05 -0.25
C TYR A 152 -8.53 -23.06 -1.51
N THR A 153 -8.98 -23.78 -2.53
CA THR A 153 -8.33 -23.81 -3.85
C THR A 153 -8.66 -22.58 -4.71
N VAL A 154 -7.99 -22.40 -5.85
CA VAL A 154 -8.36 -21.35 -6.82
C VAL A 154 -9.81 -21.57 -7.29
N GLY A 155 -10.64 -20.54 -7.15
CA GLY A 155 -12.08 -20.57 -7.38
C GLY A 155 -12.90 -20.71 -6.09
N SER A 156 -12.29 -21.07 -4.96
CA SER A 156 -12.98 -21.10 -3.66
C SER A 156 -13.35 -19.69 -3.21
N VAL A 157 -14.46 -19.60 -2.47
CA VAL A 157 -14.94 -18.36 -1.86
C VAL A 157 -14.38 -18.26 -0.44
N VAL A 158 -13.88 -17.08 -0.08
CA VAL A 158 -13.34 -16.76 1.24
C VAL A 158 -14.13 -15.59 1.84
N SER A 159 -14.49 -15.72 3.10
CA SER A 159 -15.20 -14.70 3.87
C SER A 159 -14.20 -13.75 4.54
N LEU A 160 -14.41 -12.44 4.36
CA LEU A 160 -13.60 -11.37 4.90
C LEU A 160 -14.43 -10.53 5.87
N ALA A 161 -13.86 -10.18 7.02
CA ALA A 161 -14.31 -9.08 7.85
C ALA A 161 -13.54 -7.80 7.48
N LEU A 162 -14.26 -6.81 6.99
CA LEU A 162 -13.78 -5.44 6.75
C LEU A 162 -14.26 -4.54 7.89
N LYS A 163 -13.76 -3.30 7.96
CA LYS A 163 -14.13 -2.32 8.99
C LYS A 163 -15.65 -2.19 9.19
N ASP A 164 -16.40 -2.08 8.09
CA ASP A 164 -17.83 -1.74 8.14
C ASP A 164 -18.74 -2.87 7.64
N GLU A 165 -18.19 -3.96 7.12
CA GLU A 165 -18.98 -5.04 6.50
C GLU A 165 -18.27 -6.39 6.43
N MET A 166 -19.06 -7.44 6.17
CA MET A 166 -18.56 -8.74 5.74
C MET A 166 -18.59 -8.83 4.22
N ALA A 167 -17.58 -9.43 3.61
CA ALA A 167 -17.50 -9.59 2.16
C ALA A 167 -17.03 -10.98 1.76
N ASN A 168 -17.54 -11.47 0.63
CA ASN A 168 -17.06 -12.70 0.01
C ASN A 168 -16.16 -12.36 -1.19
N VAL A 169 -15.02 -13.01 -1.26
CA VAL A 169 -14.04 -12.88 -2.35
C VAL A 169 -13.67 -14.25 -2.89
N VAL A 170 -13.14 -14.31 -4.10
CA VAL A 170 -12.71 -15.55 -4.75
C VAL A 170 -11.19 -15.64 -4.74
N VAL A 171 -10.64 -16.81 -4.40
CA VAL A 171 -9.21 -17.09 -4.57
C VAL A 171 -8.90 -17.18 -6.05
N VAL A 172 -8.03 -16.32 -6.58
CA VAL A 172 -7.68 -16.28 -8.01
C VAL A 172 -6.24 -16.69 -8.31
N ALA A 173 -5.36 -16.67 -7.31
CA ALA A 173 -4.03 -17.25 -7.41
C ALA A 173 -3.54 -17.68 -6.03
N ARG A 174 -2.69 -18.71 -5.99
CA ARG A 174 -1.97 -19.18 -4.80
C ARG A 174 -0.52 -19.46 -5.18
N ASN A 175 0.40 -19.15 -4.27
CA ASN A 175 1.81 -19.46 -4.41
C ASN A 175 2.33 -19.86 -3.03
N SER A 176 2.46 -21.18 -2.81
CA SER A 176 2.96 -21.73 -1.57
C SER A 176 4.49 -21.58 -1.40
N GLU A 177 5.24 -21.34 -2.49
CA GLU A 177 6.70 -21.14 -2.41
C GLU A 177 7.04 -19.76 -1.81
N LEU A 178 6.30 -18.73 -2.23
CA LEU A 178 6.46 -17.37 -1.72
C LEU A 178 5.42 -17.01 -0.65
N ASP A 179 4.59 -17.97 -0.26
CA ASP A 179 3.55 -17.83 0.76
C ASP A 179 2.64 -16.61 0.56
N PHE A 180 1.97 -16.55 -0.59
CA PHE A 180 0.90 -15.59 -0.83
C PHE A 180 -0.28 -16.17 -1.62
N ALA A 181 -1.46 -15.58 -1.43
CA ALA A 181 -2.63 -15.79 -2.25
C ALA A 181 -3.22 -14.46 -2.71
N ILE A 182 -3.78 -14.44 -3.93
CA ILE A 182 -4.53 -13.32 -4.48
C ILE A 182 -6.02 -13.62 -4.39
N LEU A 183 -6.76 -12.66 -3.84
CA LEU A 183 -8.20 -12.70 -3.70
C LEU A 183 -8.82 -11.65 -4.64
N LYS A 184 -9.97 -11.95 -5.23
CA LYS A 184 -10.70 -11.05 -6.12
C LYS A 184 -12.11 -10.78 -5.59
N SER A 185 -12.45 -9.50 -5.45
CA SER A 185 -13.82 -9.07 -5.16
C SER A 185 -14.60 -8.84 -6.45
N SER A 186 -15.92 -9.01 -6.38
CA SER A 186 -16.85 -8.76 -7.49
C SER A 186 -17.15 -7.28 -7.72
N SER A 187 -16.87 -6.43 -6.73
CA SER A 187 -17.09 -4.98 -6.76
C SER A 187 -15.84 -4.21 -6.35
N PRO A 188 -15.65 -2.97 -6.84
CA PRO A 188 -14.57 -2.09 -6.40
C PRO A 188 -14.59 -1.85 -4.88
N ARG A 189 -13.40 -1.76 -4.28
CA ARG A 189 -13.17 -1.54 -2.85
C ARG A 189 -12.08 -0.48 -2.62
N SER A 190 -12.05 0.09 -1.41
CA SER A 190 -10.90 0.86 -0.94
C SER A 190 -9.64 0.01 -0.99
N PHE A 191 -8.53 0.62 -1.39
CA PHE A 191 -7.26 -0.09 -1.55
C PHE A 191 -6.08 0.81 -1.21
N VAL A 192 -4.93 0.18 -0.94
CA VAL A 192 -3.65 0.85 -0.78
C VAL A 192 -2.80 0.59 -2.04
N PRO A 193 -2.44 1.61 -2.83
CA PRO A 193 -1.73 1.38 -4.08
C PRO A 193 -0.36 0.74 -3.85
N PRO A 194 0.10 -0.17 -4.73
CA PRO A 194 1.38 -0.83 -4.60
C PRO A 194 2.53 0.14 -4.85
N TRP A 195 3.59 0.00 -4.06
CA TRP A 195 4.80 0.76 -4.26
C TRP A 195 5.54 0.30 -5.52
N ASN A 196 5.93 1.27 -6.35
CA ASN A 196 6.57 1.03 -7.65
C ASN A 196 8.07 1.39 -7.69
N GLY A 197 8.67 1.69 -6.53
CA GLY A 197 10.10 1.98 -6.44
C GLY A 197 10.99 0.74 -6.50
N ASN A 198 12.30 0.95 -6.57
CA ASN A 198 13.30 -0.10 -6.49
C ASN A 198 13.40 -0.61 -5.04
N PRO A 199 13.22 -1.92 -4.76
CA PRO A 199 13.39 -2.51 -3.42
C PRO A 199 14.62 -2.04 -2.65
N ASP A 200 15.77 -1.87 -3.31
CA ASP A 200 17.00 -1.43 -2.66
C ASP A 200 16.86 -0.05 -1.97
N HIS A 201 15.93 0.79 -2.44
CA HIS A 201 15.65 2.12 -1.91
C HIS A 201 14.78 2.10 -0.64
N LEU A 202 14.32 0.92 -0.20
CA LEU A 202 13.63 0.74 1.09
C LEU A 202 14.60 0.77 2.27
N ARG A 203 15.89 0.51 2.03
CA ARG A 203 16.92 0.55 3.08
C ARG A 203 16.95 1.91 3.75
N GLY A 204 16.75 1.94 5.08
CA GLY A 204 16.75 3.17 5.88
C GLY A 204 15.48 4.02 5.77
N ARG A 205 14.44 3.55 5.05
CA ARG A 205 13.12 4.19 5.04
C ARG A 205 12.36 3.83 6.32
N ARG A 206 11.44 4.73 6.71
CA ARG A 206 10.46 4.46 7.76
C ARG A 206 9.30 3.68 7.14
N LEU A 207 9.12 2.46 7.59
CA LEU A 207 7.98 1.64 7.24
C LEU A 207 7.01 1.57 8.41
N VAL A 208 5.78 1.16 8.13
CA VAL A 208 4.73 1.02 9.13
C VAL A 208 4.02 -0.30 8.88
N LEU A 209 3.82 -1.09 9.93
CA LEU A 209 2.95 -2.24 9.91
C LEU A 209 1.56 -1.83 10.38
N ALA A 210 0.54 -2.16 9.60
CA ALA A 210 -0.86 -1.96 9.98
C ALA A 210 -1.51 -3.32 10.31
N SER A 211 -1.89 -3.51 11.58
CA SER A 211 -2.47 -4.76 12.09
C SER A 211 -3.56 -4.50 13.14
N PHE A 212 -4.61 -5.33 13.15
CA PHE A 212 -5.68 -5.28 14.15
C PHE A 212 -5.24 -5.81 15.53
N ARG A 213 -4.14 -6.57 15.62
CA ARG A 213 -3.70 -7.21 16.87
C ARG A 213 -2.63 -6.43 17.63
N LEU A 214 -2.43 -5.16 17.32
CA LEU A 214 -1.46 -4.30 18.01
C LEU A 214 -1.96 -3.78 19.38
N GLY A 215 -2.91 -4.48 20.01
CA GLY A 215 -3.47 -4.17 21.34
C GLY A 215 -3.67 -5.41 22.20
N ILE A 216 -3.47 -5.28 23.52
CA ILE A 216 -3.69 -6.34 24.53
C ILE A 216 -5.21 -6.42 24.87
N ALA A 217 -6.07 -6.47 23.85
CA ALA A 217 -7.49 -6.73 24.05
C ALA A 217 -7.77 -8.19 23.64
N GLU A 218 -8.43 -8.93 24.53
CA GLU A 218 -8.78 -10.32 24.32
C GLU A 218 -9.77 -10.45 23.15
N TYR A 219 -9.33 -11.02 22.04
CA TYR A 219 -10.13 -11.81 21.08
C TYR A 219 -11.58 -11.32 20.86
N ASP A 220 -11.78 -10.08 20.40
CA ASP A 220 -13.04 -9.66 19.79
C ASP A 220 -12.77 -9.24 18.34
N SER A 221 -12.94 -10.18 17.42
CA SER A 221 -12.68 -10.05 15.98
C SER A 221 -13.51 -8.97 15.27
N THR A 222 -14.35 -8.24 16.01
CA THR A 222 -15.27 -7.22 15.46
C THR A 222 -15.06 -5.81 16.04
N ASN A 223 -14.16 -5.63 17.02
CA ASN A 223 -14.09 -4.39 17.80
C ASN A 223 -12.67 -3.82 17.97
N ASP A 224 -11.66 -4.43 17.34
CA ASP A 224 -10.28 -3.98 17.47
C ASP A 224 -9.96 -2.88 16.43
N GLN A 225 -9.54 -1.72 16.94
CA GLN A 225 -9.03 -0.62 16.12
C GLN A 225 -7.74 -1.06 15.43
N LEU A 226 -7.61 -0.79 14.13
CA LEU A 226 -6.37 -1.07 13.41
C LEU A 226 -5.22 -0.26 14.02
N GLY A 227 -4.19 -0.94 14.49
CA GLY A 227 -2.98 -0.30 15.00
C GLY A 227 -1.97 -0.02 13.88
N PHE A 228 -1.11 0.96 14.13
CA PHE A 228 -0.04 1.37 13.23
C PHE A 228 1.30 1.36 13.97
N ALA A 229 2.12 0.35 13.73
CA ALA A 229 3.38 0.16 14.43
C ALA A 229 4.58 0.53 13.52
N PRO A 230 5.49 1.41 13.96
CA PRO A 230 6.70 1.72 13.23
C PRO A 230 7.58 0.47 13.01
N ALA A 231 7.97 0.23 11.76
CA ALA A 231 8.90 -0.83 11.38
C ALA A 231 10.30 -0.25 11.13
N PHE A 232 11.29 -0.75 11.90
CA PHE A 232 12.68 -0.28 11.87
C PHE A 232 13.64 -1.36 11.37
N GLY A 233 14.93 -1.03 11.23
CA GLY A 233 15.95 -2.04 10.88
C GLY A 233 15.79 -2.65 9.48
N VAL A 234 15.12 -1.93 8.58
CA VAL A 234 14.69 -2.44 7.27
C VAL A 234 15.87 -2.86 6.41
N CYS A 235 15.89 -4.14 6.05
CA CYS A 235 16.82 -4.74 5.10
C CYS A 235 16.04 -5.51 4.03
N VAL A 236 16.50 -5.43 2.78
CA VAL A 236 15.97 -6.24 1.68
C VAL A 236 16.88 -7.45 1.47
N THR A 237 16.29 -8.62 1.28
CA THR A 237 17.05 -9.86 1.10
C THR A 237 17.80 -9.86 -0.23
N ARG A 238 18.80 -10.74 -0.36
CA ARG A 238 19.65 -10.82 -1.56
C ARG A 238 18.88 -11.00 -2.85
N HIS A 239 17.81 -11.80 -2.81
CA HIS A 239 16.95 -12.08 -3.97
C HIS A 239 15.93 -10.98 -4.23
N LYS A 240 15.90 -9.95 -3.38
CA LYS A 240 14.98 -8.81 -3.43
C LYS A 240 13.51 -9.17 -3.36
N ARG A 241 13.14 -10.40 -3.03
CA ARG A 241 11.74 -10.84 -2.87
C ARG A 241 11.16 -10.54 -1.49
N HIS A 242 12.03 -10.53 -0.48
CA HIS A 242 11.64 -10.39 0.92
C HIS A 242 12.29 -9.18 1.57
N ILE A 243 11.66 -8.73 2.64
CA ILE A 243 12.13 -7.64 3.50
C ILE A 243 12.15 -8.12 4.94
N THR A 244 13.17 -7.72 5.68
CA THR A 244 13.27 -7.93 7.12
C THR A 244 13.20 -6.62 7.86
N TYR A 245 12.53 -6.60 9.00
CA TYR A 245 12.35 -5.40 9.81
C TYR A 245 12.06 -5.77 11.27
N ASN A 246 12.06 -4.77 12.15
CA ASN A 246 11.75 -4.94 13.56
C ASN A 246 10.47 -4.18 13.86
N CYS A 247 9.48 -4.90 14.39
CA CYS A 247 8.16 -4.43 14.81
C CYS A 247 7.61 -5.44 15.82
N GLU A 248 6.72 -5.00 16.70
CA GLU A 248 5.91 -5.91 17.51
C GLU A 248 4.87 -6.57 16.59
N THR A 249 4.76 -7.89 16.68
CA THR A 249 3.82 -8.70 15.92
C THR A 249 3.37 -9.89 16.74
N TYR A 250 2.14 -10.33 16.53
CA TYR A 250 1.49 -11.44 17.24
C TYR A 250 0.99 -12.49 16.25
N ALA A 251 0.68 -13.67 16.76
CA ALA A 251 0.00 -14.69 15.98
C ALA A 251 -1.31 -14.12 15.40
N GLY A 252 -1.52 -14.30 14.10
CA GLY A 252 -2.65 -13.72 13.36
C GLY A 252 -2.34 -12.44 12.58
N ASP A 253 -1.14 -11.86 12.74
CA ASP A 253 -0.68 -10.72 11.92
C ASP A 253 -0.26 -11.11 10.50
N SER A 254 -0.20 -12.41 10.19
CA SER A 254 0.15 -12.91 8.86
C SER A 254 -0.75 -12.28 7.79
N GLY A 255 -0.14 -11.64 6.79
CA GLY A 255 -0.82 -10.88 5.75
C GLY A 255 -1.08 -9.41 6.08
N ALA A 256 -0.71 -8.93 7.28
CA ALA A 256 -0.83 -7.52 7.66
C ALA A 256 -0.06 -6.61 6.69
N ALA A 257 -0.60 -5.41 6.45
CA ALA A 257 -0.06 -4.50 5.45
C ALA A 257 1.23 -3.82 5.93
N LEU A 258 2.29 -3.90 5.13
CA LEU A 258 3.53 -3.16 5.36
C LEU A 258 3.60 -1.97 4.40
N LEU A 259 3.62 -0.77 4.96
CA LEU A 259 3.49 0.50 4.25
C LEU A 259 4.79 1.29 4.31
N ILE A 260 5.07 2.07 3.26
CA ILE A 260 5.97 3.22 3.41
C ILE A 260 5.19 4.35 4.08
N LYS A 261 5.83 5.11 4.99
CA LYS A 261 5.19 6.22 5.71
C LYS A 261 4.39 7.12 4.74
N ASP A 262 3.11 7.34 5.07
CA ASP A 262 2.15 8.18 4.33
C ASP A 262 1.99 7.82 2.84
N GLY A 263 2.16 6.53 2.48
CA GLY A 263 2.22 6.15 1.08
C GLY A 263 1.73 4.75 0.77
N CYS A 264 2.48 4.10 -0.09
CA CYS A 264 2.08 2.88 -0.78
C CYS A 264 2.33 1.60 0.03
N LEU A 265 1.63 0.54 -0.37
CA LEU A 265 1.90 -0.82 0.08
C LEU A 265 3.27 -1.28 -0.43
N VAL A 266 4.17 -1.59 0.50
CA VAL A 266 5.51 -2.11 0.21
C VAL A 266 5.51 -3.64 0.19
N GLY A 267 4.64 -4.26 0.97
CA GLY A 267 4.56 -5.71 1.08
C GLY A 267 3.54 -6.14 2.12
N ILE A 268 3.56 -7.43 2.46
CA ILE A 268 2.78 -8.00 3.56
C ILE A 268 3.71 -8.63 4.60
N HIS A 269 3.33 -8.55 5.86
CA HIS A 269 3.96 -9.35 6.91
C HIS A 269 3.68 -10.83 6.65
N GLN A 270 4.70 -11.68 6.82
CA GLN A 270 4.52 -13.13 6.76
C GLN A 270 4.68 -13.74 8.13
N GLU A 271 5.85 -13.56 8.75
CA GLU A 271 6.14 -14.23 10.01
C GLU A 271 7.29 -13.56 10.78
N THR A 272 7.45 -13.93 12.05
CA THR A 272 8.63 -13.61 12.84
C THR A 272 9.82 -14.51 12.48
N VAL A 273 11.04 -13.97 12.55
CA VAL A 273 12.27 -14.74 12.29
C VAL A 273 12.42 -15.93 13.25
N ASN A 274 11.87 -15.83 14.47
CA ASN A 274 11.92 -16.91 15.46
C ASN A 274 10.97 -18.07 15.12
N ALA A 275 9.71 -17.78 14.78
CA ALA A 275 8.77 -18.81 14.38
C ALA A 275 9.27 -19.54 13.13
N LEU A 276 9.79 -18.80 12.16
CA LEU A 276 10.41 -19.36 10.97
C LEU A 276 11.63 -20.25 11.29
N ARG A 277 12.49 -19.83 12.23
CA ARG A 277 13.64 -20.64 12.66
C ARG A 277 13.18 -21.96 13.27
N GLU A 278 12.13 -21.94 14.09
CA GLU A 278 11.56 -23.17 14.65
C GLU A 278 10.99 -24.08 13.56
N GLU A 279 10.35 -23.53 12.53
CA GLU A 279 9.85 -24.30 11.39
C GLU A 279 10.99 -24.92 10.58
N LEU A 280 12.04 -24.14 10.29
CA LEU A 280 13.26 -24.61 9.63
C LEU A 280 13.96 -25.72 10.42
N ASP A 281 14.06 -25.58 11.74
CA ASP A 281 14.67 -26.59 12.60
C ASP A 281 13.82 -27.88 12.63
N ARG A 282 12.48 -27.79 12.55
CA ARG A 282 11.60 -28.96 12.35
C ARG A 282 11.81 -29.59 10.96
N LYS A 283 11.90 -28.78 9.90
CA LYS A 283 12.10 -29.24 8.53
C LYS A 283 13.46 -29.88 8.31
N LYS A 284 14.55 -29.37 8.91
CA LYS A 284 15.91 -29.96 8.81
C LYS A 284 16.02 -31.38 9.39
N VAL A 285 15.11 -31.79 10.27
CA VAL A 285 15.04 -33.18 10.78
C VAL A 285 14.48 -34.13 9.72
N ILE A 286 13.75 -33.61 8.73
CA ILE A 286 13.23 -34.30 7.56
C ILE A 286 14.21 -34.01 6.40
N LYS A 287 14.69 -35.03 5.67
CA LYS A 287 15.79 -34.87 4.69
C LYS A 287 15.36 -34.18 3.38
N ASP A 288 14.84 -32.96 3.44
CA ASP A 288 14.51 -32.17 2.26
C ASP A 288 15.47 -30.99 2.05
N ARG A 289 15.67 -30.63 0.78
CA ARG A 289 16.47 -29.47 0.37
C ARG A 289 15.67 -28.22 0.70
N LEU A 290 16.31 -27.25 1.36
CA LEU A 290 15.70 -25.97 1.67
C LEU A 290 15.31 -25.22 0.39
N THR A 291 14.18 -24.53 0.39
CA THR A 291 13.79 -23.60 -0.69
C THR A 291 14.66 -22.32 -0.66
N ASP A 292 14.62 -21.52 -1.72
CA ASP A 292 15.38 -20.25 -1.80
C ASP A 292 15.03 -19.26 -0.66
N VAL A 293 13.78 -19.33 -0.19
CA VAL A 293 13.25 -18.58 0.97
C VAL A 293 13.92 -19.07 2.25
N GLU A 294 13.93 -20.39 2.43
CA GLU A 294 14.54 -21.05 3.57
C GLU A 294 16.06 -20.85 3.62
N GLU A 295 16.78 -20.82 2.50
CA GLU A 295 18.21 -20.48 2.46
C GLU A 295 18.50 -19.02 2.81
N SER A 296 17.70 -18.08 2.28
CA SER A 296 17.84 -16.65 2.59
C SER A 296 17.65 -16.39 4.09
N LEU A 297 16.73 -17.13 4.71
CA LEU A 297 16.34 -16.96 6.09
C LEU A 297 17.21 -17.77 7.06
N ASP A 298 17.70 -18.95 6.67
CA ASP A 298 18.71 -19.71 7.42
C ASP A 298 20.03 -18.91 7.54
N ASN A 299 20.42 -18.18 6.50
CA ASN A 299 21.57 -17.29 6.54
C ASN A 299 21.40 -16.14 7.57
N ILE A 300 20.17 -15.64 7.74
CA ILE A 300 19.84 -14.61 8.74
C ILE A 300 19.82 -15.22 10.15
N ALA A 301 19.18 -16.38 10.34
CA ALA A 301 19.07 -17.06 11.62
C ALA A 301 20.44 -17.50 12.16
N ARG A 302 21.36 -17.95 11.28
CA ARG A 302 22.75 -18.33 11.65
C ARG A 302 23.64 -17.17 12.08
N SER A 303 23.27 -15.92 11.77
CA SER A 303 24.06 -14.72 12.11
C SER A 303 23.89 -14.24 13.57
N GLY A 304 23.02 -14.88 14.36
CA GLY A 304 22.85 -14.56 15.79
C GLY A 304 21.94 -13.37 16.09
N LEU A 305 21.29 -12.78 15.09
CA LEU A 305 20.32 -11.67 15.20
C LEU A 305 18.86 -12.18 15.20
N ALA A 306 18.52 -13.10 16.08
CA ALA A 306 17.22 -13.80 16.10
C ALA A 306 16.06 -12.94 16.67
N GLN A 307 15.91 -11.70 16.21
CA GLN A 307 14.79 -10.82 16.52
C GLN A 307 14.41 -10.03 15.26
N GLY A 308 13.15 -10.12 14.85
CA GLY A 308 12.65 -9.42 13.68
C GLY A 308 11.48 -10.14 13.01
N CYS A 309 10.96 -9.48 11.98
CA CYS A 309 9.87 -9.92 11.11
C CYS A 309 10.41 -10.11 9.69
N SER A 310 9.77 -11.01 8.95
CA SER A 310 9.90 -11.19 7.52
C SER A 310 8.60 -10.75 6.84
N GLY A 311 8.73 -10.15 5.66
CA GLY A 311 7.60 -9.85 4.80
C GLY A 311 7.92 -10.08 3.33
N LEU A 312 6.88 -10.32 2.54
CA LEU A 312 6.95 -10.46 1.10
C LEU A 312 6.76 -9.10 0.43
N LEU A 313 7.63 -8.76 -0.52
CA LEU A 313 7.57 -7.48 -1.21
C LEU A 313 6.49 -7.46 -2.31
N VAL A 314 5.82 -6.32 -2.44
CA VAL A 314 4.67 -6.10 -3.32
C VAL A 314 4.92 -6.41 -4.80
N HIS A 315 6.16 -6.31 -5.27
CA HIS A 315 6.49 -6.58 -6.67
C HIS A 315 6.39 -8.06 -7.04
N GLU A 316 6.43 -8.97 -6.07
CA GLU A 316 6.27 -10.41 -6.31
C GLU A 316 4.83 -10.77 -6.66
N PHE A 317 3.84 -10.00 -6.18
CA PHE A 317 2.43 -10.37 -6.29
C PHE A 317 1.56 -9.38 -7.09
N LYS A 318 1.94 -8.10 -7.20
CA LYS A 318 1.08 -7.06 -7.80
C LYS A 318 0.71 -7.26 -9.27
N ASN A 319 1.47 -8.07 -10.01
CA ASN A 319 1.28 -8.32 -11.43
C ASN A 319 0.94 -9.79 -11.74
N VAL A 320 0.67 -10.61 -10.73
CA VAL A 320 0.40 -12.05 -10.92
C VAL A 320 -0.94 -12.27 -11.63
N VAL A 321 -1.92 -11.42 -11.33
CA VAL A 321 -3.26 -11.45 -11.92
C VAL A 321 -3.57 -10.08 -12.50
N SER A 322 -4.10 -10.03 -13.72
CA SER A 322 -4.64 -8.79 -14.31
C SER A 322 -6.05 -8.53 -13.78
N GLU A 323 -6.39 -7.25 -13.57
CA GLU A 323 -7.75 -6.83 -13.22
C GLU A 323 -8.81 -7.30 -14.23
#